data_AF-A0A356IGT8-F1
#
_entry.id   AF-A0A356IGT8-F1
#
_cell.length_a   1.000
_cell.length_b   1.000
_cell.length_c   1.000
_cell.angle_alpha   90.00
_cell.angle_beta   90.00
_cell.angle_gamma   90.00
#
_symmetry.space_group_name_H-M   'P 1'
#
loop_
_entity.id
_entity.type
_entity.pdbx_description
1 polymer ?
#
loop_
_entity_poly.entity_id
_entity_poly.type
_entity_poly.pdbx_seq_one_letter_code
_entity_poly.pdbx_strand_id
1 'polypeptide(L)'
;SRDVVVSRRLYRSGESEYLIDGKVCRLRDVQDLLMDAGVGVKGYAVIEQGKIGQILSARAHDRRLLIEEAAGVTKYKSRRHAAELKLDAAQQNLVRVEDIVYEVQKQRNALKRQAAKARRYR
;
A
#
# COMPACT_ATOMS: atom_id res chain seq x y z
N SER A 1 8.61 31.04 1.17
CA SER A 1 8.06 29.76 1.63
C SER A 1 6.85 29.45 0.76
N ARG A 2 6.72 28.24 0.19
CA ARG A 2 5.49 27.86 -0.50
C ARG A 2 4.59 27.20 0.53
N ASP A 3 3.44 27.82 0.80
CA ASP A 3 2.47 27.25 1.71
C ASP A 3 1.68 26.16 0.99
N VAL A 4 1.40 25.05 1.70
CA VAL A 4 0.62 23.92 1.19
C VAL A 4 -0.66 23.84 2.01
N VAL A 5 -1.81 23.78 1.33
CA VAL A 5 -3.11 23.74 2.01
C VAL A 5 -3.67 22.32 1.93
N VAL A 6 -3.89 21.71 3.10
CA VAL A 6 -4.53 20.41 3.24
C VAL A 6 -5.95 20.61 3.77
N SER A 7 -6.94 19.95 3.19
CA SER A 7 -8.34 20.02 3.62
C SER A 7 -9.00 18.65 3.64
N ARG A 8 -9.90 18.44 4.60
CA ARG A 8 -10.80 17.27 4.66
C ARG A 8 -12.24 17.77 4.71
N ARG A 9 -13.11 17.20 3.87
CA ARG A 9 -14.55 17.40 3.89
C ARG A 9 -15.22 16.10 4.31
N LEU A 10 -16.11 16.17 5.30
CA LEU A 10 -16.92 15.04 5.75
C LEU A 10 -18.37 15.27 5.30
N TYR A 11 -18.88 14.36 4.49
CA TYR A 11 -20.27 14.39 4.04
C TYR A 11 -21.19 13.72 5.06
N ARG A 12 -22.48 14.09 5.05
CA ARG A 12 -23.48 13.45 5.91
C ARG A 12 -23.65 11.94 5.64
N SER A 13 -23.22 11.47 4.47
CA SER A 13 -23.11 10.05 4.13
C SER A 13 -22.04 9.31 4.93
N GLY A 14 -21.16 10.03 5.64
CA GLY A 14 -19.97 9.48 6.29
C GLY A 14 -18.73 9.45 5.39
N GLU A 15 -18.87 9.79 4.12
CA GLU A 15 -17.77 9.82 3.17
C GLU A 15 -16.83 11.00 3.45
N SER A 16 -15.53 10.75 3.28
CA SER A 16 -14.49 11.77 3.45
C SER A 16 -13.82 12.07 2.11
N GLU A 17 -13.77 13.35 1.74
CA GLU A 17 -12.99 13.86 0.61
C GLU A 17 -11.77 14.62 1.13
N TYR A 18 -10.62 14.38 0.51
CA TYR A 18 -9.34 14.99 0.88
C TYR A 18 -8.85 15.85 -0.26
N LEU A 19 -8.28 17.01 0.07
CA LEU A 19 -7.74 17.95 -0.91
C LEU A 19 -6.35 18.42 -0.51
N ILE A 20 -5.46 18.52 -1.49
CA ILE A 20 -4.15 19.19 -1.39
C ILE A 20 -4.15 20.31 -2.43
N ASP A 21 -3.90 21.54 -1.99
CA ASP A 21 -3.96 22.76 -2.83
C ASP A 21 -5.27 22.84 -3.64
N GLY A 22 -6.39 22.46 -3.00
CA GLY A 22 -7.73 22.47 -3.61
C GLY A 22 -8.03 21.34 -4.60
N LYS A 23 -7.08 20.43 -4.87
CA LYS A 23 -7.28 19.27 -5.75
C LYS A 23 -7.63 18.03 -4.94
N VAL A 24 -8.68 17.31 -5.37
CA VAL A 24 -9.07 16.04 -4.75
C VAL A 24 -7.93 15.04 -4.84
N CYS A 25 -7.64 14.40 -3.73
CA CYS A 25 -6.60 13.38 -3.59
C CYS A 25 -7.06 12.25 -2.67
N ARG A 26 -6.24 11.21 -2.54
CA ARG A 26 -6.50 10.12 -1.60
C ARG A 26 -5.99 10.51 -0.22
N LEU A 27 -6.57 9.89 0.82
CA LEU A 27 -6.05 9.98 2.18
C LEU A 27 -4.56 9.62 2.25
N ARG A 28 -4.13 8.62 1.48
CA ARG A 28 -2.72 8.21 1.42
C ARG A 28 -1.80 9.34 0.95
N ASP A 29 -2.24 10.14 -0.02
CA ASP A 29 -1.42 11.24 -0.55
C ASP A 29 -1.22 12.32 0.53
N VAL A 30 -2.25 12.58 1.36
CA VAL A 30 -2.15 13.46 2.54
C VAL A 30 -1.22 12.88 3.60
N GLN A 31 -1.33 11.59 3.89
CA GLN A 31 -0.46 10.92 4.87
C GLN A 31 1.01 10.96 4.44
N ASP A 32 1.28 10.72 3.16
CA ASP A 32 2.64 10.77 2.59
C ASP A 32 3.21 12.21 2.69
N LEU A 33 2.41 13.24 2.36
CA LEU A 33 2.81 14.64 2.52
C LEU A 33 3.15 15.00 3.98
N LEU A 34 2.30 14.57 4.92
CA LEU A 34 2.48 14.85 6.35
C LEU A 34 3.70 14.11 6.93
N MET A 35 3.95 12.87 6.51
CA MET A 35 5.18 12.16 6.86
C MET A 35 6.43 12.89 6.35
N ASP A 36 6.37 13.48 5.15
CA ASP A 36 7.49 14.20 4.55
C ASP A 36 7.76 15.55 5.24
N ALA A 37 6.72 16.16 5.79
CA ALA A 37 6.82 17.36 6.63
C ALA A 37 7.28 17.06 8.07
N GLY A 38 7.46 15.79 8.45
CA GLY A 38 7.78 15.39 9.82
C GLY A 38 6.60 15.49 10.80
N VAL A 39 5.39 15.75 10.28
CA VAL A 39 4.13 15.84 11.04
C VAL A 39 3.38 14.52 10.84
N GLY A 40 3.98 13.40 11.23
CA GLY A 40 3.36 12.09 11.10
C GLY A 40 1.98 12.02 11.78
N VAL A 41 1.13 11.09 11.33
CA VAL A 41 -0.26 10.89 11.82
C VAL A 41 -0.33 10.55 13.32
N LYS A 42 0.82 10.32 13.99
CA LYS A 42 0.94 10.14 15.44
C LYS A 42 2.05 10.98 16.09
N GLY A 43 2.73 11.82 15.31
CA GLY A 43 4.00 12.43 15.70
C GLY A 43 3.83 13.80 16.33
N TYR A 44 3.98 13.86 17.65
CA TYR A 44 4.39 15.01 18.49
C TYR A 44 3.61 16.33 18.46
N ALA A 45 2.90 16.69 17.38
CA ALA A 45 2.25 17.99 17.24
C ALA A 45 0.98 18.14 18.09
N VAL A 46 0.44 17.04 18.60
CA VAL A 46 -0.77 17.01 19.44
C VAL A 46 -0.50 16.17 20.69
N ILE A 47 -0.28 16.86 21.81
CA ILE A 47 -0.19 16.22 23.13
C ILE A 47 -1.59 16.18 23.74
N GLU A 48 -2.23 15.02 23.68
CA GLU A 48 -3.48 14.78 24.40
C GLU A 48 -3.20 14.69 25.92
N GLN A 49 -4.17 15.09 26.73
CA GLN A 49 -4.04 15.00 28.19
C GLN A 49 -3.77 13.55 28.62
N GLY A 50 -2.75 13.34 29.44
CA GLY A 50 -2.34 12.01 29.93
C GLY A 50 -1.38 11.25 29.00
N LYS A 51 -1.08 11.75 27.79
CA LYS A 51 -0.18 11.09 26.84
C LYS A 51 1.27 10.99 27.35
N ILE A 52 1.72 11.98 28.13
CA ILE A 52 3.04 11.96 28.78
C ILE A 52 3.13 10.75 29.74
N GLY A 53 2.09 10.51 30.54
CA GLY A 53 2.03 9.36 31.43
C GLY A 53 2.10 8.04 30.67
N GLN A 54 1.38 7.94 29.54
CA GLN A 54 1.41 6.77 28.67
C GLN A 54 2.78 6.50 28.05
N ILE A 55 3.51 7.54 27.64
CA ILE A 55 4.88 7.42 27.10
C ILE A 55 5.84 6.92 28.19
N LEU A 56 5.69 7.41 29.42
CA LEU A 56 6.51 6.96 30.54
C LEU A 56 6.19 5.51 30.94
N SER A 57 4.92 5.10 30.88
CA SER A 57 4.49 3.72 31.17
C SER A 57 4.54 2.77 29.98
N ALA A 58 4.94 3.24 28.80
CA ALA A 58 4.89 2.48 27.55
C ALA A 58 5.74 1.20 27.62
N ARG A 59 5.30 0.14 26.94
CA ARG A 59 6.12 -1.07 26.81
C ARG A 59 7.28 -0.80 25.84
N ALA A 60 8.30 -1.65 25.89
CA ALA A 60 9.49 -1.49 25.03
C ALA A 60 9.14 -1.37 23.53
N HIS A 61 8.08 -2.04 23.08
CA HIS A 61 7.62 -1.98 21.69
C HIS A 61 7.06 -0.60 21.29
N ASP A 62 6.28 0.04 22.16
CA ASP A 62 5.67 1.35 21.92
C ASP A 62 6.74 2.44 21.91
N ARG A 63 7.69 2.37 22.85
CA ARG A 63 8.84 3.27 22.89
C ARG A 63 9.69 3.16 21.63
N ARG A 64 9.91 1.94 21.13
CA ARG A 64 10.65 1.71 19.90
C ARG A 64 9.99 2.39 18.70
N LEU A 65 8.67 2.29 18.58
CA LEU A 65 7.93 2.94 17.50
C LEU A 65 8.12 4.46 17.52
N LEU A 66 8.07 5.08 18.71
CA LEU A 66 8.30 6.52 18.89
C LEU A 66 9.73 6.93 18.48
N ILE A 67 10.74 6.15 18.89
CA ILE A 67 12.14 6.41 18.53
C ILE A 67 12.36 6.26 17.03
N GLU A 68 11.77 5.24 16.41
CA GLU A 68 11.88 4.99 14.97
C GLU A 68 11.21 6.10 14.14
N GLU A 69 10.10 6.66 14.63
CA GLU A 69 9.44 7.82 14.03
C GLU A 69 10.30 9.08 14.17
N ALA A 70 10.85 9.35 15.36
CA ALA A 70 11.77 10.48 15.58
C ALA A 70 13.07 10.39 14.76
N ALA A 71 13.56 9.17 14.51
CA ALA A 71 14.73 8.91 13.67
C ALA A 71 14.41 8.97 12.16
N GLY A 72 13.14 9.19 11.76
CA GLY A 72 12.73 9.26 10.36
C GLY A 72 12.79 7.93 9.60
N VAL A 73 13.04 6.80 10.27
CA VAL A 73 13.19 5.48 9.62
C VAL A 73 11.85 4.82 9.31
N THR A 74 10.75 5.29 9.91
CA THR A 74 9.39 4.77 9.70
C THR A 74 8.96 4.83 8.24
N LYS A 75 9.27 5.93 7.53
CA LYS A 75 8.96 6.07 6.09
C LYS A 75 9.66 5.00 5.26
N TYR A 76 10.96 4.79 5.50
CA TYR A 76 11.74 3.77 4.79
C TYR A 76 11.18 2.37 5.05
N LYS A 77 10.93 2.02 6.31
CA LYS A 77 10.38 0.70 6.67
C LYS A 77 9.01 0.44 6.05
N SER A 78 8.11 1.43 6.09
CA SER A 78 6.78 1.35 5.47
C SER A 78 6.89 1.14 3.95
N ARG A 79 7.76 1.89 3.27
CA ARG A 79 8.00 1.72 1.82
C ARG A 79 8.59 0.36 1.50
N ARG A 80 9.55 -0.12 2.31
CA ARG A 80 10.16 -1.44 2.13
C ARG A 80 9.12 -2.54 2.26
N HIS A 81 8.31 -2.50 3.31
CA HIS A 81 7.25 -3.48 3.53
C HIS A 81 6.20 -3.47 2.40
N ALA A 82 5.79 -2.29 1.94
CA ALA A 82 4.86 -2.18 0.81
C ALA A 82 5.47 -2.71 -0.50
N ALA A 83 6.78 -2.58 -0.69
CA ALA A 83 7.48 -3.13 -1.85
C ALA A 83 7.58 -4.66 -1.77
N GLU A 84 7.91 -5.21 -0.59
CA GLU A 84 7.92 -6.66 -0.31
C GLU A 84 6.54 -7.27 -0.63
N LEU A 85 5.45 -6.70 -0.13
CA LEU A 85 4.09 -7.17 -0.42
C LEU A 85 3.73 -7.14 -1.91
N LYS A 86 4.18 -6.09 -2.63
CA LYS A 86 3.96 -6.00 -4.08
C LYS A 86 4.76 -7.05 -4.84
N LEU A 87 5.98 -7.33 -4.41
CA LEU A 87 6.83 -8.36 -5.00
C LEU A 87 6.19 -9.74 -4.83
N ASP A 88 5.71 -10.05 -3.62
CA ASP A 88 5.04 -11.33 -3.33
C ASP A 88 3.79 -11.50 -4.19
N ALA A 89 2.96 -10.46 -4.31
CA ALA A 89 1.78 -10.48 -5.17
C ALA A 89 2.14 -10.65 -6.66
N ALA A 90 3.21 -10.01 -7.12
CA ALA A 90 3.70 -10.17 -8.50
C ALA A 90 4.19 -11.61 -8.76
N GLN A 91 4.89 -12.20 -7.79
CA GLN A 91 5.36 -13.58 -7.88
C GLN A 91 4.19 -14.57 -7.96
N GLN A 92 3.15 -14.38 -7.16
CA GLN A 92 1.93 -15.20 -7.22
C GLN A 92 1.22 -15.07 -8.57
N ASN A 93 1.14 -13.85 -9.11
CA ASN A 93 0.57 -13.62 -10.43
C ASN A 93 1.37 -14.32 -11.54
N LEU A 94 2.70 -14.31 -11.45
CA LEU A 94 3.57 -14.99 -12.41
C LEU A 94 3.31 -16.50 -12.41
N VAL A 95 3.28 -17.14 -11.24
CA VAL A 95 2.95 -18.57 -11.11
C VAL A 95 1.61 -18.89 -11.79
N ARG A 96 0.58 -18.08 -11.55
CA ARG A 96 -0.74 -18.27 -12.17
C ARG A 96 -0.70 -18.15 -13.69
N VAL A 97 0.11 -17.21 -14.21
CA VAL A 97 0.28 -17.03 -15.66
C VAL A 97 0.99 -18.24 -16.27
N GLU A 98 2.02 -18.76 -15.61
CA GLU A 98 2.75 -19.96 -16.05
C GLU A 98 1.82 -21.18 -16.14
N ASP A 99 0.97 -21.38 -15.13
CA ASP A 99 -0.04 -22.46 -15.12
C ASP A 99 -1.01 -22.34 -16.30
N ILE A 100 -1.51 -21.12 -16.57
CA ILE A 100 -2.42 -20.85 -17.70
C ILE A 100 -1.71 -21.13 -19.02
N VAL A 101 -0.46 -20.67 -19.19
CA VAL A 101 0.33 -20.90 -20.40
C VAL A 101 0.51 -22.40 -20.64
N TYR A 102 0.83 -23.17 -19.59
CA TYR A 102 0.98 -24.61 -19.67
C TYR A 102 -0.31 -25.30 -20.15
N GLU A 103 -1.46 -24.98 -19.54
CA GLU A 103 -2.73 -25.57 -19.92
C GLU A 103 -3.15 -25.18 -21.35
N VAL A 104 -2.95 -23.93 -21.77
CA VAL A 104 -3.23 -23.49 -23.15
C VAL A 104 -2.35 -24.25 -24.16
N GLN A 105 -1.07 -24.47 -23.86
CA GLN A 105 -0.18 -25.24 -24.74
C GLN A 105 -0.64 -26.70 -24.87
N LYS A 106 -1.06 -27.32 -23.77
CA LYS A 106 -1.61 -28.69 -23.75
C LYS A 106 -2.88 -28.79 -24.60
N GLN A 107 -3.82 -27.86 -24.45
CA GLN A 107 -5.04 -27.79 -25.27
C GLN A 107 -4.71 -27.62 -26.75
N ARG A 108 -3.80 -26.70 -27.10
CA ARG A 108 -3.34 -26.49 -28.47
C ARG A 108 -2.76 -27.76 -29.08
N ASN A 109 -1.93 -28.49 -28.34
CA ASN A 109 -1.31 -29.72 -28.81
C ASN A 109 -2.36 -30.85 -29.00
N ALA A 110 -3.38 -30.92 -28.15
CA ALA A 110 -4.51 -31.84 -28.33
C ALA A 110 -5.31 -31.52 -29.60
N LEU A 111 -5.68 -30.25 -29.81
CA LEU A 111 -6.38 -29.77 -31.00
C LEU A 111 -5.60 -30.05 -32.29
N LYS A 112 -4.28 -29.82 -32.30
CA LYS A 112 -3.41 -30.17 -33.44
C LYS A 112 -3.50 -31.66 -33.79
N ARG A 113 -3.47 -32.55 -32.79
CA ARG A 113 -3.60 -34.01 -33.01
C ARG A 113 -4.98 -34.38 -33.54
N GLN A 114 -6.05 -33.79 -33.00
CA GLN A 114 -7.42 -34.01 -33.46
C GLN A 114 -7.61 -33.56 -34.92
N ALA A 115 -7.12 -32.37 -35.28
CA ALA A 115 -7.18 -31.85 -36.65
C ALA A 115 -6.38 -32.74 -37.63
N ALA A 116 -5.19 -33.20 -37.24
CA ALA A 116 -4.39 -34.12 -38.05
C ALA A 116 -5.10 -35.46 -38.28
N LYS A 117 -5.75 -36.01 -37.24
CA LYS A 117 -6.57 -37.22 -37.35
C LYS A 117 -7.72 -37.00 -38.33
N ALA A 118 -8.51 -35.95 -38.15
CA ALA A 118 -9.66 -35.64 -39.02
C ALA A 118 -9.27 -35.50 -40.50
N ARG A 119 -8.10 -34.90 -40.80
CA ARG A 119 -7.57 -34.80 -42.17
C ARG A 119 -7.18 -36.14 -42.81
N ARG A 120 -6.84 -37.16 -42.01
CA ARG A 120 -6.46 -38.50 -42.52
C ARG A 120 -7.64 -39.42 -42.80
N TYR A 121 -8.81 -39.16 -42.20
CA TYR A 121 -10.05 -39.93 -42.42
C TYR A 121 -10.92 -39.34 -43.53
N ARG A 122 -10.42 -38.31 -44.23
CA ARG A 122 -11.05 -37.68 -45.40
C ARG A 122 -10.32 -38.13 -46.65
#